data_AF-X0VN51-F1
#
_entry.id   AF-X0VN51-F1
#
_cell.length_a   1.000
_cell.length_b   1.000
_cell.length_c   1.000
_cell.angle_alpha   90.00
_cell.angle_beta   90.00
_cell.angle_gamma   90.00
#
_symmetry.space_group_name_H-M   'P 1'
#
loop_
_entity.id
_entity.type
_entity.pdbx_description
1 polymer ?
#
loop_
_entity_poly.entity_id
_entity_poly.type
_entity_poly.pdbx_seq_one_letter_code
_entity_poly.pdbx_strand_id
1 'polypeptide(L)' 'GFALYPEHLAGADIPLPGRIIAVADVFDALTSDRPHRKRMSFDDAVALIKKGAGKQYDPEVVKAFLELVKSGDLSDPSA' A
#
# COMPACT_ATOMS: atom_id res chain seq x y z
N GLY A 1 -1.06 3.03 -14.41
CA GLY A 1 -1.48 1.63 -14.32
C GLY A 1 -0.50 0.91 -13.42
N PHE A 2 -0.99 0.24 -12.39
CA PHE A 2 -0.21 -0.81 -11.73
C PHE A 2 -0.17 -2.03 -12.66
N ALA A 3 0.78 -2.95 -12.46
CA ALA A 3 0.86 -4.20 -13.21
C ALA A 3 1.46 -5.29 -12.32
N LEU A 4 0.67 -6.34 -12.07
CA LEU A 4 1.14 -7.62 -11.52
C LEU A 4 1.00 -8.65 -12.65
N TYR A 5 2.11 -9.10 -13.21
CA TYR A 5 2.14 -10.16 -14.21
C TYR A 5 1.88 -11.53 -13.54
N PRO A 6 1.32 -12.54 -14.25
CA PRO A 6 1.33 -12.68 -15.70
C PRO A 6 0.00 -12.43 -16.45
N GLU A 7 -0.96 -11.68 -15.91
CA GLU A 7 -2.11 -11.19 -16.69
C GLU A 7 -2.25 -9.66 -16.59
N HIS A 8 -2.56 -9.00 -17.71
CA HIS A 8 -2.58 -7.54 -17.85
C HIS A 8 -3.83 -6.87 -17.23
N LEU A 9 -4.27 -7.32 -16.06
CA LEU A 9 -5.51 -6.88 -15.41
C LEU A 9 -5.39 -5.42 -14.91
N ALA A 10 -6.24 -4.53 -15.43
CA ALA A 10 -6.09 -3.09 -15.26
C ALA A 10 -7.04 -2.53 -14.19
N GLY A 11 -6.57 -2.46 -12.94
CA GLY A 11 -7.31 -1.80 -11.86
C GLY A 11 -8.51 -2.61 -11.38
N ALA A 12 -9.71 -2.33 -11.89
CA ALA A 12 -10.96 -2.97 -11.43
C ALA A 12 -11.03 -4.46 -11.76
N ASP A 13 -10.38 -4.88 -12.86
CA ASP A 13 -10.28 -6.29 -13.29
C ASP A 13 -9.46 -7.15 -12.31
N ILE A 14 -8.63 -6.51 -11.45
CA ILE A 14 -7.94 -7.20 -10.36
C ILE A 14 -8.98 -7.49 -9.25
N PRO A 15 -9.16 -8.75 -8.81
CA PRO A 15 -10.05 -9.08 -7.70
C PRO A 15 -9.71 -8.25 -6.44
N LEU A 16 -10.73 -7.89 -5.65
CA LEU A 16 -10.55 -7.05 -4.46
C LEU A 16 -9.44 -7.54 -3.50
N PRO A 17 -9.27 -8.85 -3.22
CA PRO A 17 -8.14 -9.34 -2.41
C PRO A 17 -6.78 -9.00 -3.00
N GLY A 18 -6.61 -9.06 -4.33
CA GLY A 18 -5.36 -8.68 -5.01
C GLY A 18 -5.07 -7.18 -4.91
N ARG A 19 -6.11 -6.34 -4.99
CA ARG A 19 -5.98 -4.88 -4.77
C ARG A 19 -5.61 -4.53 -3.32
N ILE A 20 -6.13 -5.27 -2.35
CA ILE A 20 -5.76 -5.13 -0.92
C ILE A 20 -4.32 -5.57 -0.69
N ILE A 21 -3.94 -6.76 -1.17
CA ILE A 21 -2.58 -7.29 -1.04
C ILE A 21 -1.55 -6.36 -1.68
N ALA A 22 -1.84 -5.77 -2.84
CA ALA A 22 -0.93 -4.82 -3.50
C ALA A 22 -0.66 -3.54 -2.70
N VAL A 23 -1.56 -3.13 -1.80
CA VAL A 23 -1.31 -2.00 -0.87
C VAL A 23 -0.56 -2.48 0.38
N ALA A 24 -0.92 -3.64 0.92
CA ALA A 24 -0.30 -4.20 2.12
C ALA A 24 1.17 -4.62 1.91
N ASP A 25 1.46 -5.32 0.80
CA ASP A 25 2.82 -5.74 0.43
C ASP A 25 3.74 -4.54 0.20
N VAL A 26 3.24 -3.51 -0.49
CA VAL A 26 4.00 -2.27 -0.65
C VAL A 26 4.20 -1.57 0.69
N PHE A 27 3.18 -1.50 1.55
CA PHE A 27 3.33 -0.87 2.87
C PHE A 27 4.42 -1.55 3.71
N ASP A 28 4.37 -2.88 3.86
CA ASP A 28 5.47 -3.64 4.50
C ASP A 28 6.81 -3.41 3.80
N ALA A 29 6.86 -3.48 2.47
CA ALA A 29 8.08 -3.22 1.71
C ALA A 29 8.58 -1.76 1.81
N LEU A 30 7.82 -0.85 2.42
CA LEU A 30 8.26 0.49 2.80
C LEU A 30 8.73 0.55 4.26
N THR A 31 7.97 -0.03 5.21
CA THR A 31 8.21 0.08 6.66
C THR A 31 9.14 -0.99 7.25
N SER A 32 9.39 -2.10 6.55
CA SER A 32 10.29 -3.15 7.03
C SER A 32 11.74 -2.93 6.59
N ASP A 33 12.66 -3.00 7.55
CA ASP A 33 14.10 -2.87 7.31
C ASP A 33 14.64 -4.06 6.49
N ARG A 34 15.49 -3.79 5.49
CA ARG A 34 16.10 -4.81 4.62
C ARG A 34 17.63 -4.63 4.57
N PRO A 35 18.44 -5.69 4.34
CA PRO A 35 19.91 -5.62 4.48
C PRO A 35 20.64 -4.54 3.67
N HIS A 36 20.00 -3.98 2.63
CA HIS A 36 20.55 -2.93 1.77
C HIS A 36 19.65 -1.68 1.70
N ARG A 37 18.63 -1.58 2.56
CA ARG A 37 17.68 -0.46 2.60
C ARG A 37 17.14 -0.28 4.01
N LYS A 38 17.44 0.88 4.62
CA LYS A 38 16.71 1.37 5.80
C LYS A 38 15.22 1.52 5.47
N ARG A 39 14.36 1.19 6.43
CA ARG A 39 12.92 1.45 6.32
C ARG A 39 12.63 2.93 6.07
N MET A 40 11.50 3.17 5.42
CA MET A 40 10.84 4.47 5.34
C MET A 40 10.17 4.77 6.70
N SER A 41 9.95 6.04 7.04
CA SER A 41 9.10 6.36 8.20
C SER A 41 7.65 5.94 7.90
N PHE A 42 6.87 5.66 8.96
CA PHE A 42 5.46 5.34 8.82
C PHE A 42 4.69 6.44 8.05
N ASP A 43 4.90 7.71 8.43
CA ASP A 43 4.25 8.87 7.79
C ASP A 43 4.64 9.03 6.31
N ASP A 44 5.93 8.84 5.97
CA ASP A 44 6.40 8.88 4.58
C ASP A 44 5.79 7.75 3.74
N ALA A 45 5.65 6.54 4.32
CA ALA A 45 5.06 5.38 3.65
C ALA A 45 3.56 5.60 3.39
N VAL A 46 2.83 6.09 4.39
CA VAL A 46 1.41 6.49 4.28
C VAL A 46 1.23 7.59 3.23
N ALA A 47 2.10 8.61 3.23
CA ALA A 47 2.08 9.70 2.25
C ALA A 47 2.36 9.21 0.82
N LEU A 48 3.30 8.26 0.65
CA LEU A 48 3.64 7.67 -0.65
C LEU A 48 2.49 6.83 -1.23
N ILE A 49 1.83 6.01 -0.40
CA ILE A 49 0.65 5.23 -0.80
C ILE A 49 -0.51 6.18 -1.17
N LYS A 50 -0.79 7.19 -0.34
CA LYS A 50 -1.79 8.22 -0.61
C LYS A 50 -1.56 8.95 -1.94
N LYS A 51 -0.30 9.22 -2.31
CA LYS A 51 0.10 9.85 -3.58
C LYS A 51 -0.10 8.95 -4.81
N GLY A 52 -0.12 7.63 -4.64
CA GLY A 52 -0.34 6.66 -5.73
C GLY A 52 -1.80 6.34 -6.04
N ALA A 53 -2.74 6.73 -5.15
CA ALA A 53 -4.17 6.42 -5.26
C ALA A 53 -4.74 6.72 -6.66
N GLY A 54 -5.44 5.74 -7.23
CA GLY A 54 -6.07 5.86 -8.55
C GLY A 54 -5.11 5.87 -9.76
N LYS A 55 -3.81 5.61 -9.56
CA LYS A 55 -2.81 5.55 -10.65
C LYS A 55 -2.15 4.18 -10.75
N GLN A 56 -1.64 3.68 -9.62
CA GLN A 56 -0.99 2.32 -9.34
C GLN A 56 -1.97 0.29 -7.33
N TYR A 57 -2.65 0.34 -6.13
CA TYR A 57 -3.43 1.22 -5.22
C TYR A 57 -4.74 1.84 -5.77
N ASP A 58 -5.76 0.98 -5.87
CA ASP A 58 -7.17 1.36 -6.01
C ASP A 58 -7.59 2.43 -4.97
N PRO A 59 -8.37 3.46 -5.35
CA PRO A 59 -8.69 4.57 -4.46
C PRO A 59 -9.53 4.18 -3.24
N GLU A 60 -10.43 3.18 -3.33
CA GLU A 60 -11.23 2.74 -2.18
C GLU A 60 -10.37 1.92 -1.20
N VAL A 61 -9.41 1.13 -1.72
CA VAL A 61 -8.44 0.41 -0.86
C VAL A 61 -7.52 1.40 -0.15
N VAL A 62 -7.02 2.43 -0.82
CA VAL A 62 -6.21 3.48 -0.18
C VAL A 62 -7.03 4.26 0.84
N LYS A 63 -8.31 4.54 0.56
CA LYS A 63 -9.20 5.21 1.52
C LYS A 63 -9.38 4.37 2.79
N ALA A 64 -9.68 3.07 2.68
CA ALA A 64 -9.79 2.17 3.82
C ALA A 64 -8.48 2.08 4.63
N PHE A 65 -7.34 1.98 3.95
CA PHE A 65 -6.00 2.04 4.57
C PHE A 65 -5.79 3.35 5.37
N LEU A 66 -6.15 4.51 4.79
CA LEU A 66 -6.04 5.80 5.47
C LEU A 66 -7.04 5.97 6.63
N GLU A 67 -8.19 5.30 6.59
CA GLU A 67 -9.15 5.27 7.69
C GLU A 67 -8.60 4.46 8.88
N LEU A 68 -7.94 3.30 8.65
CA LEU A 68 -7.23 2.52 9.68
C LEU A 68 -6.06 3.28 10.32
N VAL A 69 -5.28 4.02 9.51
CA VAL A 69 -4.20 4.89 10.03
C VAL A 69 -4.77 6.02 10.89
N LYS A 70 -5.98 6.51 10.58
CA LYS A 70 -6.63 7.61 11.31
C LYS A 70 -7.30 7.14 12.61
N SER A 71 -7.83 5.92 12.66
CA SER A 71 -8.39 5.34 13.89
C SER A 71 -7.31 4.87 14.87
N GLY A 72 -6.10 4.57 14.36
CA GLY A 72 -5.01 3.97 15.13
C GLY A 72 -5.03 2.43 15.09
N ASP A 73 -5.95 1.82 14.34
CA ASP A 73 -5.97 0.37 14.08
C ASP A 73 -4.76 -0.09 13.25
N LEU A 74 -4.10 0.85 12.55
CA LEU A 74 -2.78 0.67 11.95
C LEU A 74 -1.81 1.75 12.45
N SER A 75 -0.80 1.34 13.22
CA SER A 75 0.29 2.17 13.74
C SER A 75 1.64 1.76 13.12
N ASP A 76 2.73 2.46 13.49
CA ASP A 76 4.09 2.02 13.14
C ASP A 76 4.32 0.58 13.64
N PRO A 77 4.67 -0.40 12.77
CA PRO A 77 4.90 -1.80 13.16
C PRO A 77 6.14 -2.02 14.05
N SER A 78 6.87 -0.96 14.39
CA SER A 78 8.16 -1.00 15.11
C SER A 78 8.23 -0.07 16.33
N ALA A 79 7.07 0.40 16.80
CA ALA A 79 6.89 1.16 18.03
C ALA A 79 6.66 0.26 19.27
#